data_AF-A0A8D3WMN5-F1
#
_entry.id   AF-A0A8D3WMN5-F1
#
_cell.length_a   1.000
_cell.length_b   1.000
_cell.length_c   1.000
_cell.angle_alpha   90.00
_cell.angle_beta   90.00
_cell.angle_gamma   90.00
#
_symmetry.space_group_name_H-M   'P 1'
#
loop_
_entity.id
_entity.type
_entity.pdbx_description
1 polymer ?
#
loop_
_entity_poly.entity_id
_entity_poly.type
_entity_poly.pdbx_seq_one_letter_code
_entity_poly.pdbx_strand_id
1 'polypeptide(L)'
;MPKKKRRPRHPAHLAHTPTTRRVSEPDQEREYVDEFQPLLDRYPTVQDAVQAAEAGESVEWTGSIGGLPMRHRVVLAPEQLMVEQAILAGWPLDYMIRCAWFQCDAHVDTEKAVLKTLDELHELTRPLLEEQVRAVRPDYEAVVLSAFAEPSDRGVPIFGWRARYPVIEGLTWQSTRDTAAWNLSGCFDAIDPIVDIPELGRPAIAARLSCNGAPLMVCKGCDLPLTDRHPRWTRVWVGPDGPRCEEPAVSDDGAQAGWDEEDFGYPHRPRPA
;
A
#
# COMPACT_ATOMS: atom_id res chain seq x y z
N MET A 1 -43.44 62.27 -1.39
CA MET A 1 -43.28 60.99 -0.67
C MET A 1 -41.87 60.90 -0.07
N PRO A 2 -41.71 60.53 1.21
CA PRO A 2 -40.45 60.66 1.94
C PRO A 2 -39.47 59.52 1.63
N LYS A 3 -38.19 59.86 1.39
CA LYS A 3 -37.09 58.90 1.17
C LYS A 3 -36.75 58.19 2.49
N LYS A 4 -36.95 56.87 2.54
CA LYS A 4 -36.54 56.00 3.67
C LYS A 4 -35.01 55.89 3.74
N LYS A 5 -34.43 56.35 4.84
CA LYS A 5 -33.01 56.13 5.21
C LYS A 5 -32.77 54.63 5.48
N ARG A 6 -31.82 54.01 4.78
CA ARG A 6 -31.31 52.66 5.09
C ARG A 6 -30.40 52.74 6.32
N ARG A 7 -30.69 51.93 7.35
CA ARG A 7 -29.79 51.68 8.49
C ARG A 7 -28.61 50.78 8.07
N PRO A 8 -27.44 50.91 8.71
CA PRO A 8 -26.31 50.01 8.48
C PRO A 8 -26.65 48.59 8.99
N ARG A 9 -26.34 47.57 8.20
CA ARG A 9 -26.41 46.17 8.62
C ARG A 9 -25.22 45.88 9.52
N HIS A 10 -25.47 45.40 10.74
CA HIS A 10 -24.48 44.75 11.57
C HIS A 10 -23.93 43.50 10.86
N PRO A 11 -22.65 43.15 11.06
CA PRO A 11 -22.10 41.89 10.57
C PRO A 11 -22.85 40.73 11.25
N ALA A 12 -23.30 39.77 10.44
CA ALA A 12 -23.84 38.52 10.92
C ALA A 12 -22.72 37.77 11.65
N HIS A 13 -22.89 37.58 12.95
CA HIS A 13 -22.13 36.58 13.70
C HIS A 13 -22.40 35.22 13.06
N LEU A 14 -21.34 34.59 12.54
CA LEU A 14 -21.33 33.18 12.19
C LEU A 14 -21.68 32.39 13.45
N ALA A 15 -22.87 31.80 13.46
CA ALA A 15 -23.21 30.77 14.43
C ALA A 15 -22.28 29.59 14.19
N HIS A 16 -21.47 29.25 15.19
CA HIS A 16 -20.73 27.99 15.21
C HIS A 16 -21.74 26.86 15.25
N THR A 17 -21.90 26.16 14.13
CA THR A 17 -22.56 24.85 14.11
C THR A 17 -21.69 23.91 14.94
N PRO A 18 -22.21 23.26 15.99
CA PRO A 18 -21.44 22.28 16.74
C PRO A 18 -21.11 21.13 15.80
N THR A 19 -19.83 20.89 15.58
CA THR A 19 -19.34 19.67 14.96
C THR A 19 -19.77 18.53 15.89
N THR A 20 -20.82 17.81 15.52
CA THR A 20 -21.11 16.50 16.12
C THR A 20 -19.94 15.61 15.76
N ARG A 21 -18.93 15.60 16.62
CA ARG A 21 -17.89 14.57 16.69
C ARG A 21 -18.65 13.26 16.76
N ARG A 22 -18.73 12.54 15.64
CA ARG A 22 -19.06 11.11 15.65
C ARG A 22 -18.04 10.52 16.62
N VAL A 23 -18.50 10.22 17.83
CA VAL A 23 -17.76 9.35 18.73
C VAL A 23 -17.75 8.04 17.98
N SER A 24 -16.62 7.72 17.36
CA SER A 24 -16.36 6.36 16.87
C SER A 24 -16.75 5.44 18.02
N GLU A 25 -17.62 4.47 17.74
CA GLU A 25 -17.92 3.43 18.71
C GLU A 25 -16.57 2.92 19.24
N PRO A 26 -16.40 2.75 20.57
CA PRO A 26 -15.16 2.25 21.11
C PRO A 26 -14.84 0.97 20.36
N ASP A 27 -13.63 0.91 19.77
CA ASP A 27 -13.09 -0.27 19.14
C ASP A 27 -13.50 -1.46 20.00
N GLN A 28 -14.46 -2.25 19.53
CA GLN A 28 -14.67 -3.57 20.11
C GLN A 28 -13.30 -4.19 20.07
N GLU A 29 -12.77 -4.57 21.24
CA GLU A 29 -11.49 -5.24 21.39
C GLU A 29 -11.43 -6.34 20.34
N ARG A 30 -10.87 -6.03 19.18
CA ARG A 30 -10.56 -7.02 18.17
C ARG A 30 -9.51 -7.81 18.88
N GLU A 31 -9.89 -9.01 19.32
CA GLU A 31 -8.95 -9.99 19.84
C GLU A 31 -7.79 -9.98 18.87
N TYR A 32 -6.64 -9.50 19.35
CA TYR A 32 -5.46 -9.27 18.52
C TYR A 32 -4.93 -10.66 18.21
N VAL A 33 -5.57 -11.34 17.26
CA VAL A 33 -5.12 -12.63 16.76
C VAL A 33 -3.73 -12.34 16.23
N ASP A 34 -2.71 -12.92 16.87
CA ASP A 34 -1.37 -12.86 16.32
C ASP A 34 -1.45 -13.50 14.94
N GLU A 35 -1.41 -12.67 13.90
CA GLU A 35 -1.64 -13.12 12.53
C GLU A 35 -0.64 -14.19 12.12
N PHE A 36 0.49 -14.27 12.84
CA PHE A 36 1.55 -15.25 12.66
C PHE A 36 1.30 -16.60 13.35
N GLN A 37 0.33 -16.67 14.28
CA GLN A 37 0.03 -17.86 15.08
C GLN A 37 -0.23 -19.12 14.23
N PRO A 38 -0.95 -19.07 13.09
CA PRO A 38 -1.16 -20.27 12.28
C PRO A 38 0.14 -20.91 11.76
N LEU A 39 1.17 -20.10 11.49
CA LEU A 39 2.48 -20.63 11.10
C LEU A 39 3.19 -21.28 12.29
N LEU A 40 3.11 -20.66 13.47
CA LEU A 40 3.71 -21.17 14.70
C LEU A 40 3.03 -22.46 15.19
N ASP A 41 1.71 -22.57 15.05
CA ASP A 41 0.96 -23.76 15.43
C ASP A 41 1.35 -24.96 14.57
N ARG A 42 1.63 -24.73 13.28
CA ARG A 42 2.02 -25.78 12.34
C ARG A 42 3.51 -26.11 12.41
N TYR A 43 4.36 -25.10 12.58
CA TYR A 43 5.81 -25.24 12.68
C TYR A 43 6.32 -24.49 13.91
N PRO A 44 6.30 -25.13 15.10
CA PRO A 44 6.70 -24.50 16.36
C PRO A 44 8.11 -23.92 16.33
N THR A 45 9.00 -24.54 15.55
CA THR A 45 10.36 -24.04 15.31
C THR A 45 10.63 -23.81 13.82
N VAL A 46 11.64 -22.97 13.53
CA VAL A 46 12.15 -22.80 12.16
C VAL A 46 12.68 -24.13 11.62
N GLN A 47 13.24 -24.99 12.47
CA GLN A 47 13.76 -26.28 12.05
C GLN A 47 12.65 -27.24 11.59
N ASP A 48 11.48 -27.21 12.25
CA ASP A 48 10.32 -28.00 11.84
C ASP A 48 9.82 -27.56 10.45
N ALA A 49 9.78 -26.25 10.22
CA ALA A 49 9.44 -25.67 8.92
C ALA A 49 10.48 -26.04 7.84
N VAL A 50 11.76 -26.03 8.17
CA VAL A 50 12.83 -26.44 7.26
C VAL A 50 12.69 -27.92 6.90
N GLN A 51 12.47 -28.79 7.87
CA GLN A 51 12.29 -30.21 7.62
C GLN A 51 11.07 -30.49 6.72
N ALA A 52 9.97 -29.77 6.94
CA ALA A 52 8.79 -29.85 6.07
C ALA A 52 9.12 -29.37 4.64
N ALA A 53 9.84 -28.25 4.50
CA ALA A 53 10.26 -27.73 3.20
C ALA A 53 11.18 -28.70 2.44
N GLU A 54 12.14 -29.32 3.13
CA GLU A 54 13.02 -30.35 2.56
C GLU A 54 12.25 -31.62 2.14
N ALA A 55 11.14 -31.92 2.82
CA ALA A 55 10.22 -32.99 2.44
C ALA A 55 9.33 -32.63 1.22
N GLY A 56 9.49 -31.44 0.65
CA GLY A 56 8.75 -30.95 -0.52
C GLY A 56 7.47 -30.19 -0.19
N GLU A 57 7.23 -29.86 1.09
CA GLU A 57 6.10 -29.05 1.50
C GLU A 57 6.35 -27.55 1.22
N SER A 58 5.33 -26.83 0.76
CA SER A 58 5.41 -25.37 0.71
C SER A 58 5.15 -24.81 2.11
N VAL A 59 6.18 -24.23 2.72
CA VAL A 59 6.07 -23.56 4.02
C VAL A 59 5.99 -22.06 3.81
N GLU A 60 4.77 -21.54 3.83
CA GLU A 60 4.48 -20.13 3.61
C GLU A 60 3.30 -19.68 4.48
N TRP A 61 3.45 -18.49 5.06
CA TRP A 61 2.39 -17.70 5.62
C TRP A 61 2.26 -16.41 4.83
N THR A 62 1.02 -16.02 4.54
CA THR A 62 0.67 -14.71 3.99
C THR A 62 -0.40 -14.10 4.87
N GLY A 63 -0.22 -12.85 5.29
CA GLY A 63 -1.15 -12.08 6.12
C GLY A 63 -1.12 -10.60 5.79
N SER A 64 -1.62 -9.75 6.69
CA SER A 64 -1.73 -8.31 6.43
C SER A 64 -1.53 -7.51 7.71
N ILE A 65 -0.37 -6.91 7.87
CA ILE A 65 -0.07 -6.05 9.01
C ILE A 65 -0.12 -4.60 8.54
N GLY A 66 -0.81 -3.73 9.29
CA GLY A 66 -0.90 -2.30 8.95
C GLY A 66 -1.42 -2.03 7.53
N GLY A 67 -2.31 -2.90 7.03
CA GLY A 67 -2.93 -2.78 5.71
C GLY A 67 -2.07 -3.25 4.52
N LEU A 68 -0.77 -3.56 4.68
CA LEU A 68 0.00 -4.16 3.59
C LEU A 68 0.09 -5.68 3.70
N PRO A 69 0.02 -6.41 2.57
CA PRO A 69 0.24 -7.83 2.57
C PRO A 69 1.69 -8.15 2.98
N MET A 70 1.85 -9.10 3.89
CA MET A 70 3.14 -9.61 4.31
C MET A 70 3.22 -11.11 4.07
N ARG A 71 4.44 -11.61 3.89
CA ARG A 71 4.73 -13.02 3.66
C ARG A 71 5.93 -13.46 4.47
N HIS A 72 5.84 -14.62 5.10
CA HIS A 72 6.99 -15.32 5.67
C HIS A 72 7.02 -16.73 5.11
N ARG A 73 8.18 -17.19 4.64
CA ARG A 73 8.31 -18.52 4.06
C ARG A 73 9.70 -19.10 4.21
N VAL A 74 9.80 -20.41 4.12
CA VAL A 74 11.09 -21.08 3.91
C VAL A 74 11.38 -21.12 2.41
N VAL A 75 12.57 -20.65 2.03
CA VAL A 75 13.06 -20.64 0.65
C VAL A 75 14.19 -21.67 0.54
N LEU A 76 13.97 -22.65 -0.33
CA LEU A 76 15.01 -23.59 -0.76
C LEU A 76 15.88 -22.89 -1.82
N ALA A 77 17.00 -22.28 -1.42
CA ALA A 77 18.00 -21.81 -2.38
C ALA A 77 19.09 -22.88 -2.61
N PRO A 78 19.74 -22.93 -3.79
CA PRO A 78 20.70 -23.99 -4.13
C PRO A 78 21.86 -24.13 -3.15
N GLU A 79 22.26 -23.05 -2.51
CA GLU A 79 23.44 -22.98 -1.65
C GLU A 79 23.10 -22.96 -0.16
N GLN A 80 21.89 -22.53 0.20
CA GLN A 80 21.49 -22.38 1.60
C GLN A 80 19.97 -22.26 1.76
N LEU A 81 19.43 -22.92 2.77
CA LEU A 81 18.06 -22.70 3.24
C LEU A 81 17.94 -21.32 3.88
N MET A 82 16.89 -20.59 3.53
CA MET A 82 16.64 -19.26 4.09
C MET A 82 15.22 -19.15 4.58
N VAL A 83 15.01 -18.38 5.64
CA VAL A 83 13.69 -17.82 5.96
C VAL A 83 13.61 -16.46 5.30
N GLU A 84 12.58 -16.25 4.48
CA GLU A 84 12.28 -14.96 3.88
C GLU A 84 11.16 -14.28 4.66
N GLN A 85 11.38 -13.02 4.99
CA GLN A 85 10.34 -12.08 5.40
C GLN A 85 10.14 -11.09 4.26
N ALA A 86 8.93 -10.96 3.75
CA ALA A 86 8.60 -10.04 2.66
C ALA A 86 7.40 -9.15 3.02
N ILE A 87 7.46 -7.91 2.55
CA ILE A 87 6.38 -6.95 2.58
C ILE A 87 6.03 -6.69 1.11
N LEU A 88 4.81 -7.01 0.73
CA LEU A 88 4.36 -6.82 -0.64
C LEU A 88 3.88 -5.38 -0.81
N ALA A 89 4.07 -4.83 -1.99
CA ALA A 89 3.40 -3.60 -2.37
C ALA A 89 1.88 -3.80 -2.19
N GLY A 90 1.26 -2.96 -1.36
CA GLY A 90 -0.19 -2.87 -1.22
C GLY A 90 -0.70 -1.54 -1.74
N TRP A 91 -1.95 -1.21 -1.43
CA TRP A 91 -2.48 0.11 -1.79
C TRP A 91 -1.71 1.21 -1.03
N PRO A 92 -1.36 2.36 -1.66
CA PRO A 92 -1.65 2.75 -3.05
C PRO A 92 -0.58 2.32 -4.05
N LEU A 93 0.55 1.80 -3.59
CA LEU A 93 1.73 1.51 -4.39
C LEU A 93 1.51 0.41 -5.45
N ASP A 94 0.88 -0.71 -5.09
CA ASP A 94 0.51 -1.79 -6.03
C ASP A 94 -0.40 -1.26 -7.14
N TYR A 95 -1.32 -0.35 -6.81
CA TYR A 95 -2.22 0.28 -7.77
C TYR A 95 -1.44 1.08 -8.82
N MET A 96 -0.44 1.87 -8.38
CA MET A 96 0.45 2.62 -9.27
C MET A 96 1.31 1.70 -10.14
N ILE A 97 1.90 0.67 -9.53
CA ILE A 97 2.76 -0.29 -10.22
C ILE A 97 1.98 -1.00 -11.33
N ARG A 98 0.75 -1.45 -11.06
CA ARG A 98 -0.10 -2.09 -12.07
C ARG A 98 -0.45 -1.16 -13.21
N CYS A 99 -0.82 0.09 -12.94
CA CYS A 99 -1.07 1.08 -13.98
C CYS A 99 0.17 1.30 -14.86
N ALA A 100 1.35 1.47 -14.25
CA ALA A 100 2.60 1.62 -15.00
C ALA A 100 2.93 0.36 -15.82
N TRP A 101 2.72 -0.83 -15.25
CA TRP A 101 2.96 -2.10 -15.91
C TRP A 101 2.07 -2.27 -17.14
N PHE A 102 0.77 -1.96 -17.03
CA PHE A 102 -0.12 -2.01 -18.18
C PHE A 102 0.23 -0.95 -19.23
N GLN A 103 0.68 0.23 -18.80
CA GLN A 103 0.99 1.33 -19.71
C GLN A 103 2.27 1.11 -20.52
N CYS A 104 3.21 0.29 -20.03
CA CYS A 104 4.54 0.20 -20.62
C CYS A 104 4.60 -0.58 -21.93
N ASP A 105 5.60 -0.25 -22.76
CA ASP A 105 5.96 -1.04 -23.94
C ASP A 105 7.08 -2.05 -23.64
N ALA A 106 7.92 -1.75 -22.64
CA ALA A 106 9.07 -2.56 -22.23
C ALA A 106 8.97 -2.93 -20.74
N HIS A 107 8.49 -4.15 -20.47
CA HIS A 107 8.29 -4.66 -19.11
C HIS A 107 9.58 -4.70 -18.30
N VAL A 108 10.71 -5.06 -18.92
CA VAL A 108 12.02 -5.15 -18.25
C VAL A 108 12.48 -3.80 -17.70
N ASP A 109 12.25 -2.72 -18.44
CA ASP A 109 12.66 -1.38 -18.00
C ASP A 109 11.73 -0.84 -16.92
N THR A 110 10.43 -1.15 -17.03
CA THR A 110 9.44 -0.81 -15.99
C THR A 110 9.70 -1.57 -14.70
N GLU A 111 10.08 -2.84 -14.77
CA GLU A 111 10.49 -3.64 -13.61
C GLU A 111 11.67 -2.96 -12.89
N LYS A 112 12.73 -2.59 -13.63
CA LYS A 112 13.89 -1.87 -13.06
C LYS A 112 13.48 -0.54 -12.43
N ALA A 113 12.61 0.22 -13.08
CA ALA A 113 12.10 1.49 -12.57
C ALA A 113 11.33 1.32 -11.25
N VAL A 114 10.49 0.29 -11.17
CA VAL A 114 9.75 -0.06 -9.95
C VAL A 114 10.71 -0.48 -8.85
N LEU A 115 11.63 -1.42 -9.11
CA LEU A 115 12.62 -1.88 -8.13
C LEU A 115 13.46 -0.73 -7.58
N LYS A 116 13.95 0.15 -8.45
CA LYS A 116 14.68 1.36 -8.04
C LYS A 116 13.84 2.27 -7.14
N THR A 117 12.56 2.46 -7.48
CA THR A 117 11.65 3.26 -6.66
C THR A 117 11.46 2.62 -5.28
N LEU A 118 11.31 1.30 -5.19
CA LEU A 118 11.21 0.59 -3.93
C LEU A 118 12.47 0.75 -3.08
N ASP A 119 13.66 0.63 -3.68
CA ASP A 119 14.92 0.86 -2.97
C ASP A 119 14.99 2.29 -2.40
N GLU A 120 14.68 3.31 -3.21
CA GLU A 120 14.67 4.71 -2.76
C GLU A 120 13.65 4.99 -1.64
N LEU A 121 12.47 4.35 -1.70
CA LEU A 121 11.46 4.46 -0.64
C LEU A 121 11.92 3.77 0.65
N HIS A 122 12.65 2.66 0.55
CA HIS A 122 13.23 1.99 1.71
C HIS A 122 14.36 2.80 2.33
N GLU A 123 15.25 3.38 1.52
CA GLU A 123 16.32 4.27 1.99
C GLU A 123 15.77 5.47 2.76
N LEU A 124 14.62 6.00 2.34
CA LEU A 124 13.96 7.11 3.01
C LEU A 124 13.33 6.71 4.35
N THR A 125 12.67 5.55 4.39
CA THR A 125 11.84 5.14 5.53
C THR A 125 12.61 4.41 6.62
N ARG A 126 13.61 3.62 6.24
CA ARG A 126 14.37 2.77 7.17
C ARG A 126 14.97 3.54 8.35
N PRO A 127 15.67 4.69 8.17
CA PRO A 127 16.29 5.38 9.30
C PRO A 127 15.27 5.89 10.32
N LEU A 128 14.11 6.36 9.85
CA LEU A 128 13.02 6.87 10.69
C LEU A 128 12.40 5.73 11.52
N LEU A 129 12.15 4.59 10.88
CA LEU A 129 11.58 3.42 11.55
C LEU A 129 12.58 2.81 12.54
N GLU A 130 13.86 2.76 12.19
CA GLU A 130 14.93 2.31 13.09
C GLU A 130 15.03 3.20 14.32
N GLU A 131 14.99 4.53 14.17
CA GLU A 131 15.00 5.48 15.28
C GLU A 131 13.80 5.28 16.21
N GLN A 132 12.59 5.09 15.67
CA GLN A 132 11.40 4.81 16.45
C GLN A 132 11.51 3.52 17.27
N VAL A 133 12.05 2.45 16.67
CA VAL A 133 12.26 1.19 17.40
C VAL A 133 13.35 1.37 18.46
N ARG A 134 14.41 2.14 18.18
CA ARG A 134 15.48 2.45 19.13
C ARG A 134 15.01 3.19 20.37
N ALA A 135 13.92 3.95 20.28
CA ALA A 135 13.31 4.59 21.45
C ALA A 135 12.88 3.58 22.54
N VAL A 136 12.59 2.32 22.16
CA VAL A 136 12.21 1.23 23.07
C VAL A 136 13.29 0.14 23.16
N ARG A 137 14.11 -0.02 22.11
CA ARG A 137 15.19 -1.02 22.02
C ARG A 137 16.50 -0.35 21.56
N PRO A 138 17.28 0.26 22.45
CA PRO A 138 18.42 1.12 22.07
C PRO A 138 19.45 0.47 21.14
N ASP A 139 19.71 -0.83 21.30
CA ASP A 139 20.68 -1.59 20.52
C ASP A 139 20.12 -2.15 19.19
N TYR A 140 18.90 -1.77 18.82
CA TYR A 140 18.26 -2.25 17.60
C TYR A 140 18.96 -1.71 16.34
N GLU A 141 19.11 -2.55 15.34
CA GLU A 141 19.54 -2.20 13.98
C GLU A 141 18.53 -2.81 13.00
N ALA A 142 17.96 -1.97 12.13
CA ALA A 142 16.98 -2.44 11.17
C ALA A 142 17.66 -3.20 10.04
N VAL A 143 17.10 -4.35 9.67
CA VAL A 143 17.57 -5.09 8.50
C VAL A 143 17.43 -4.23 7.25
N VAL A 144 18.43 -4.29 6.36
CA VAL A 144 18.35 -3.68 5.04
C VAL A 144 17.54 -4.61 4.14
N LEU A 145 16.37 -4.14 3.71
CA LEU A 145 15.51 -4.89 2.81
C LEU A 145 15.95 -4.69 1.37
N SER A 146 15.88 -5.75 0.57
CA SER A 146 16.07 -5.67 -0.88
C SER A 146 14.72 -5.58 -1.59
N ALA A 147 14.58 -4.66 -2.54
CA ALA A 147 13.46 -4.68 -3.46
C ALA A 147 13.44 -6.00 -4.27
N PHE A 148 12.25 -6.46 -4.64
CA PHE A 148 12.10 -7.63 -5.49
C PHE A 148 10.90 -7.57 -6.42
N ALA A 149 10.98 -8.39 -7.46
CA ALA A 149 9.90 -8.73 -8.38
C ALA A 149 9.83 -10.27 -8.48
N GLU A 150 8.62 -10.81 -8.40
CA GLU A 150 8.34 -12.24 -8.58
C GLU A 150 7.21 -12.44 -9.59
N PRO A 151 7.28 -13.47 -10.46
CA PRO A 151 6.18 -13.78 -11.36
C PRO A 151 4.86 -13.98 -10.62
N SER A 152 3.76 -13.55 -11.25
CA SER A 152 2.39 -13.77 -10.78
C SER A 152 1.54 -14.41 -11.86
N ASP A 153 0.53 -15.17 -11.44
CA ASP A 153 -0.54 -15.68 -12.30
C ASP A 153 -1.46 -14.57 -12.84
N ARG A 154 -1.41 -13.36 -12.26
CA ARG A 154 -2.23 -12.20 -12.67
C ARG A 154 -1.65 -11.39 -13.83
N GLY A 155 -0.49 -11.78 -14.38
CA GLY A 155 0.16 -11.10 -15.50
C GLY A 155 0.91 -9.81 -15.14
N VAL A 156 0.87 -9.38 -13.88
CA VAL A 156 1.70 -8.31 -13.31
C VAL A 156 2.55 -8.93 -12.19
N PRO A 157 3.88 -8.77 -12.16
CA PRO A 157 4.71 -9.32 -11.10
C PRO A 157 4.28 -8.82 -9.72
N ILE A 158 4.53 -9.65 -8.70
CA ILE A 158 4.46 -9.25 -7.30
C ILE A 158 5.72 -8.47 -6.99
N PHE A 159 5.54 -7.25 -6.52
CA PHE A 159 6.63 -6.36 -6.09
C PHE A 159 6.61 -6.17 -4.58
N GLY A 160 7.77 -5.89 -4.00
CA GLY A 160 7.87 -5.60 -2.57
C GLY A 160 9.30 -5.51 -2.09
N TRP A 161 9.45 -5.60 -0.77
CA TRP A 161 10.73 -5.64 -0.07
C TRP A 161 10.89 -6.96 0.66
N ARG A 162 12.12 -7.46 0.77
CA ARG A 162 12.41 -8.68 1.51
C ARG A 162 13.71 -8.63 2.29
N ALA A 163 13.70 -9.34 3.42
CA ALA A 163 14.88 -9.79 4.14
C ALA A 163 15.00 -11.30 4.00
N ARG A 164 16.23 -11.81 3.98
CA ARG A 164 16.51 -13.24 4.00
C ARG A 164 17.46 -13.55 5.14
N TYR A 165 17.04 -14.51 5.95
CA TYR A 165 17.77 -14.97 7.12
C TYR A 165 18.31 -16.36 6.84
N PRO A 166 19.63 -16.55 6.80
CA PRO A 166 20.21 -17.88 6.62
C PRO A 166 19.77 -18.78 7.78
N VAL A 167 19.32 -20.00 7.46
CA VAL A 167 19.01 -21.00 8.48
C VAL A 167 20.33 -21.44 9.13
N ILE A 168 20.48 -21.10 10.41
CA ILE A 168 21.62 -21.45 11.26
C ILE A 168 21.10 -22.03 12.58
N GLU A 169 21.97 -22.71 13.31
CA GLU A 169 21.64 -23.20 14.65
C GLU A 169 21.19 -22.04 15.55
N GLY A 170 20.06 -22.23 16.25
CA GLY A 170 19.48 -21.21 17.13
C GLY A 170 18.61 -20.16 16.43
N LEU A 171 18.40 -20.24 15.11
CA LEU A 171 17.45 -19.36 14.42
C LEU A 171 16.02 -19.60 14.93
N THR A 172 15.33 -18.53 15.28
CA THR A 172 13.94 -18.54 15.76
C THR A 172 13.04 -17.71 14.84
N TRP A 173 11.74 -18.00 14.85
CA TRP A 173 10.76 -17.16 14.15
C TRP A 173 10.80 -15.70 14.60
N GLN A 174 11.05 -15.45 15.89
CA GLN A 174 11.16 -14.10 16.42
C GLN A 174 12.39 -13.35 15.87
N SER A 175 13.51 -14.05 15.64
CA SER A 175 14.70 -13.46 15.03
C SER A 175 14.57 -13.22 13.53
N THR A 176 13.64 -13.87 12.85
CA THR A 176 13.33 -13.63 11.41
C THR A 176 12.30 -12.53 11.23
N ARG A 177 11.89 -11.87 12.31
CA ARG A 177 10.86 -10.82 12.35
C ARG A 177 11.50 -9.47 12.63
N ASP A 178 11.91 -8.76 11.57
CA ASP A 178 12.43 -7.40 11.72
C ASP A 178 11.29 -6.41 12.03
N THR A 179 11.42 -5.63 13.11
CA THR A 179 10.35 -4.74 13.59
C THR A 179 10.17 -3.50 12.71
N ALA A 180 11.25 -2.92 12.19
CA ALA A 180 11.18 -1.79 11.28
C ALA A 180 10.55 -2.21 9.93
N ALA A 181 10.87 -3.39 9.43
CA ALA A 181 10.19 -4.00 8.29
C ALA A 181 8.69 -4.16 8.55
N TRP A 182 8.28 -4.60 9.75
CA TRP A 182 6.86 -4.63 10.10
C TRP A 182 6.25 -3.24 10.08
N ASN A 183 6.89 -2.25 10.68
CA ASN A 183 6.37 -0.89 10.73
C ASN A 183 6.35 -0.21 9.36
N LEU A 184 7.21 -0.64 8.42
CA LEU A 184 7.19 -0.16 7.03
C LEU A 184 5.84 -0.40 6.38
N SER A 185 5.13 -1.47 6.77
CA SER A 185 3.77 -1.72 6.28
C SER A 185 2.83 -0.54 6.58
N GLY A 186 2.84 -0.06 7.83
CA GLY A 186 2.02 1.06 8.24
C GLY A 186 2.47 2.42 7.72
N CYS A 187 3.65 2.54 7.10
CA CYS A 187 4.05 3.80 6.43
C CYS A 187 3.27 4.06 5.13
N PHE A 188 2.74 3.01 4.51
CA PHE A 188 1.96 3.11 3.27
C PHE A 188 0.45 2.93 3.50
N ASP A 189 0.02 2.83 4.77
CA ASP A 189 -1.40 2.81 5.10
C ASP A 189 -2.05 4.13 4.65
N ALA A 190 -3.11 3.97 3.86
CA ALA A 190 -3.94 5.01 3.30
C ALA A 190 -4.67 5.86 4.34
N ILE A 191 -5.04 5.23 5.44
CA ILE A 191 -6.05 5.71 6.38
C ILE A 191 -5.37 6.39 7.56
N ASP A 192 -4.33 5.77 8.11
CA ASP A 192 -3.62 6.26 9.29
C ASP A 192 -2.15 5.80 9.24
N PRO A 193 -1.27 6.54 8.54
CA PRO A 193 0.13 6.15 8.43
C PRO A 193 0.83 6.27 9.79
N ILE A 194 1.61 5.26 10.16
CA ILE A 194 2.41 5.25 11.41
C ILE A 194 3.37 6.45 11.46
N VAL A 195 3.87 6.87 10.29
CA VAL A 195 4.76 8.01 10.13
C VAL A 195 4.27 8.86 8.96
N ASP A 196 3.94 10.12 9.24
CA ASP A 196 3.60 11.09 8.19
C ASP A 196 4.88 11.55 7.48
N ILE A 197 5.19 10.89 6.36
CA ILE A 197 6.33 11.19 5.50
C ILE A 197 5.77 11.76 4.18
N PRO A 198 5.91 13.07 3.91
CA PRO A 198 5.34 13.70 2.72
C PRO A 198 5.72 13.03 1.40
N GLU A 199 6.93 12.48 1.32
CA GLU A 199 7.46 11.77 0.16
C GLU A 199 6.80 10.39 -0.08
N LEU A 200 6.05 9.86 0.89
CA LEU A 200 5.21 8.67 0.74
C LEU A 200 3.77 9.01 0.33
N GLY A 201 3.44 10.29 0.22
CA GLY A 201 2.17 10.73 -0.33
C GLY A 201 1.99 10.24 -1.77
N ARG A 202 0.75 9.92 -2.16
CA ARG A 202 0.43 9.42 -3.52
C ARG A 202 1.07 10.23 -4.66
N PRO A 203 1.02 11.57 -4.67
CA PRO A 203 1.65 12.36 -5.72
C PRO A 203 3.19 12.22 -5.75
N ALA A 204 3.82 12.09 -4.59
CA ALA A 204 5.27 11.97 -4.47
C ALA A 204 5.76 10.59 -4.95
N ILE A 205 5.07 9.52 -4.57
CA ILE A 205 5.34 8.17 -5.08
C ILE A 205 5.15 8.12 -6.60
N ALA A 206 4.04 8.69 -7.11
CA ALA A 206 3.78 8.75 -8.54
C ALA A 206 4.89 9.48 -9.30
N ALA A 207 5.31 10.65 -8.80
CA ALA A 207 6.41 11.41 -9.38
C ALA A 207 7.72 10.61 -9.37
N ARG A 208 8.03 9.90 -8.27
CA ARG A 208 9.24 9.07 -8.16
C ARG A 208 9.25 7.93 -9.17
N LEU A 209 8.14 7.22 -9.32
CA LEU A 209 7.96 6.18 -10.34
C LEU A 209 8.22 6.74 -11.74
N SER A 210 7.60 7.88 -12.07
CA SER A 210 7.82 8.56 -13.36
C SER A 210 9.28 9.00 -13.56
N CYS A 211 9.92 9.58 -12.55
CA CYS A 211 11.34 9.97 -12.59
C CYS A 211 12.27 8.77 -12.80
N ASN A 212 11.90 7.60 -12.28
CA ASN A 212 12.64 6.35 -12.46
C ASN A 212 12.32 5.63 -13.78
N GLY A 213 11.42 6.19 -14.60
CA GLY A 213 11.11 5.70 -15.94
C GLY A 213 9.89 4.78 -16.03
N ALA A 214 9.13 4.60 -14.95
CA ALA A 214 7.87 3.87 -15.01
C ALA A 214 6.79 4.77 -15.66
N PRO A 215 6.10 4.32 -16.73
CA PRO A 215 5.14 5.14 -17.45
C PRO A 215 3.82 5.21 -16.68
N LEU A 216 3.76 6.11 -15.71
CA LEU A 216 2.59 6.30 -14.87
C LEU A 216 1.78 7.52 -15.31
N MET A 217 0.49 7.32 -15.56
CA MET A 217 -0.47 8.40 -15.74
C MET A 217 -1.32 8.55 -14.48
N VAL A 218 -1.73 9.77 -14.17
CA VAL A 218 -2.64 10.05 -13.05
C VAL A 218 -3.86 10.81 -13.53
N CYS A 219 -4.98 10.64 -12.84
CA CYS A 219 -6.21 11.37 -13.11
C CYS A 219 -6.05 12.85 -12.77
N LYS A 220 -6.49 13.73 -13.66
CA LYS A 220 -6.52 15.18 -13.42
C LYS A 220 -7.45 15.55 -12.26
N GLY A 221 -8.55 14.81 -12.08
CA GLY A 221 -9.60 15.11 -11.08
C GLY A 221 -9.32 14.52 -9.70
N CYS A 222 -9.04 13.22 -9.62
CA CYS A 222 -8.93 12.48 -8.35
C CYS A 222 -7.52 11.98 -8.02
N ASP A 223 -6.50 12.33 -8.82
CA ASP A 223 -5.10 11.88 -8.68
C ASP A 223 -4.87 10.36 -8.69
N LEU A 224 -5.91 9.56 -8.98
CA LEU A 224 -5.76 8.12 -9.08
C LEU A 224 -4.85 7.72 -10.24
N PRO A 225 -3.99 6.71 -10.07
CA PRO A 225 -3.19 6.15 -11.16
C PRO A 225 -4.09 5.54 -12.24
N LEU A 226 -3.70 5.73 -13.50
CA LEU A 226 -4.49 5.32 -14.66
C LEU A 226 -3.67 4.54 -15.68
N THR A 227 -4.38 3.73 -16.45
CA THR A 227 -3.92 3.16 -17.70
C THR A 227 -5.05 3.16 -18.72
N ASP A 228 -4.73 3.27 -20.01
CA ASP A 228 -5.66 3.01 -21.12
C ASP A 228 -5.41 1.63 -21.78
N ARG A 229 -4.50 0.85 -21.22
CA ARG A 229 -4.08 -0.46 -21.74
C ARG A 229 -4.56 -1.61 -20.86
N HIS A 230 -5.57 -1.37 -20.03
CA HIS A 230 -6.15 -2.39 -19.18
C HIS A 230 -6.67 -3.59 -20.01
N PRO A 231 -6.40 -4.86 -19.63
CA PRO A 231 -6.79 -6.04 -20.40
C PRO A 231 -8.30 -6.16 -20.66
N ARG A 232 -9.12 -5.70 -19.70
CA ARG A 232 -10.60 -5.72 -19.78
C ARG A 232 -11.22 -4.42 -20.33
N TRP A 233 -10.56 -3.29 -20.18
CA TRP A 233 -11.10 -1.95 -20.50
C TRP A 233 -10.15 -1.21 -21.43
N THR A 234 -9.82 -1.84 -22.56
CA THR A 234 -8.85 -1.28 -23.51
C THR A 234 -9.33 0.06 -24.06
N ARG A 235 -8.42 1.04 -24.13
CA ARG A 235 -8.64 2.43 -24.59
C ARG A 235 -9.55 3.27 -23.71
N VAL A 236 -9.87 2.81 -22.51
CA VAL A 236 -10.58 3.60 -21.49
C VAL A 236 -9.60 3.90 -20.37
N TRP A 237 -9.48 5.16 -19.98
CA TRP A 237 -8.65 5.55 -18.85
C TRP A 237 -9.28 5.09 -17.54
N VAL A 238 -8.69 4.05 -16.95
CA VAL A 238 -9.17 3.37 -15.76
C VAL A 238 -8.01 3.06 -14.82
N GLY A 239 -8.29 2.83 -13.54
CA GLY A 239 -7.34 2.14 -12.68
C GLY A 239 -7.46 0.61 -12.84
N PRO A 240 -6.68 -0.19 -12.08
CA PRO A 240 -6.69 -1.65 -12.18
C PRO A 240 -8.06 -2.29 -11.84
N ASP A 241 -8.89 -1.60 -11.05
CA ASP A 241 -10.22 -2.09 -10.66
C ASP A 241 -11.34 -1.63 -11.61
N GLY A 242 -11.01 -0.85 -12.66
CA GLY A 242 -11.97 -0.35 -13.65
C GLY A 242 -12.29 1.14 -13.54
N PRO A 243 -13.33 1.61 -14.25
CA PRO A 243 -13.68 3.03 -14.31
C PRO A 243 -14.34 3.46 -13.00
N ARG A 244 -13.69 4.32 -12.21
CA ARG A 244 -14.29 4.94 -11.01
C ARG A 244 -13.68 6.33 -10.77
N CYS A 245 -13.99 7.30 -11.62
CA CYS A 245 -13.70 8.70 -11.33
C CYS A 245 -14.92 9.34 -10.67
N GLU A 246 -14.73 9.94 -9.50
CA GLU A 246 -15.69 10.87 -8.91
C GLU A 246 -15.55 12.20 -9.68
N GLU A 247 -16.51 12.59 -10.51
CA GLU A 247 -16.77 14.02 -10.75
C GLU A 247 -18.10 14.39 -10.08
N PRO A 248 -18.25 15.63 -9.56
CA PRO A 248 -19.02 15.90 -8.35
C PRO A 248 -20.53 16.13 -8.55
N ALA A 249 -21.29 15.71 -7.52
CA ALA A 249 -22.65 16.12 -7.12
C ALA A 249 -23.50 16.83 -8.19
N VAL A 250 -24.24 16.05 -8.98
CA VAL A 250 -25.48 16.57 -9.58
C VAL A 250 -26.56 16.46 -8.51
N SER A 251 -27.31 17.54 -8.32
CA SER A 251 -28.29 17.74 -7.27
C SER A 251 -29.26 16.58 -7.09
N ASP A 252 -29.49 16.27 -5.81
CA ASP A 252 -30.54 15.45 -5.22
C ASP A 252 -31.90 15.66 -5.90
N ASP A 253 -32.22 14.82 -6.89
CA ASP A 253 -33.57 14.66 -7.43
C ASP A 253 -33.86 13.16 -7.59
N GLY A 254 -34.14 12.53 -6.45
CA GLY A 254 -35.23 11.57 -6.33
C GLY A 254 -35.20 10.30 -7.20
N ALA A 255 -34.73 9.23 -6.56
CA ALA A 255 -35.24 7.87 -6.65
C ALA A 255 -35.20 7.15 -8.03
N GLN A 256 -34.39 6.08 -8.09
CA GLN A 256 -34.84 4.80 -8.66
C GLN A 256 -34.04 3.61 -8.13
N ALA A 257 -34.74 2.53 -7.79
CA ALA A 257 -34.14 1.23 -7.53
C ALA A 257 -33.77 0.58 -8.87
N GLY A 258 -32.54 0.81 -9.32
CA GLY A 258 -31.92 0.28 -10.52
C GLY A 258 -30.47 0.73 -10.55
N TRP A 259 -29.57 -0.03 -11.19
CA TRP A 259 -28.19 0.40 -11.34
C TRP A 259 -28.15 1.71 -12.13
N ASP A 260 -27.73 2.81 -11.53
CA ASP A 260 -27.66 4.13 -12.18
C ASP A 260 -26.23 4.49 -12.62
N GLU A 261 -26.05 5.62 -13.30
CA GLU A 261 -24.72 6.04 -13.78
C GLU A 261 -23.71 6.27 -12.63
N GLU A 262 -24.19 6.51 -11.40
CA GLU A 262 -23.33 6.65 -10.21
C GLU A 262 -22.73 5.31 -9.79
N ASP A 263 -23.43 4.18 -10.03
CA ASP A 263 -22.92 2.82 -9.77
C ASP A 263 -21.74 2.42 -10.67
N PHE A 264 -21.58 3.06 -11.83
CA PHE A 264 -20.53 2.77 -12.80
C PHE A 264 -19.36 3.77 -12.78
N GLY A 265 -19.54 4.94 -12.16
CA GLY A 265 -18.55 6.01 -12.11
C GLY A 265 -18.24 6.64 -13.48
N TYR A 266 -17.53 7.78 -13.48
CA TYR A 266 -17.14 8.44 -14.74
C TYR A 266 -15.77 7.94 -15.24
N PRO A 267 -15.52 7.97 -16.57
CA PRO A 267 -14.20 7.72 -17.11
C PRO A 267 -13.18 8.72 -16.53
N HIS A 268 -12.02 8.23 -16.13
CA HIS A 268 -10.97 9.13 -15.66
C HIS A 268 -10.44 10.00 -16.80
N ARG A 269 -9.93 11.17 -16.46
CA ARG A 269 -9.29 12.09 -17.41
C ARG A 269 -7.80 12.12 -17.12
N PRO A 270 -6.94 11.67 -18.05
CA PRO A 270 -5.50 11.71 -17.83
C PRO A 270 -5.04 13.16 -17.65
N ARG A 271 -4.17 13.40 -16.67
CA ARG A 271 -3.43 14.66 -16.57
C ARG A 271 -2.44 14.73 -17.75
N PRO A 272 -2.40 15.84 -18.53
CA PRO A 272 -1.39 16.01 -19.55
C PRO A 272 0.01 15.94 -18.92
N ALA A 273 0.94 15.30 -19.62
CA ALA A 273 2.35 15.30 -19.25
C ALA A 273 2.96 16.72 -19.31
#